data_AF-A0AA35J6R0-F1
#
_entry.id   AF-A0AA35J6R0-F1
#
_cell.length_a   1.000
_cell.length_b   1.000
_cell.length_c   1.000
_cell.angle_alpha   90.00
_cell.angle_beta   90.00
_cell.angle_gamma   90.00
#
_symmetry.space_group_name_H-M   'P 1'
#
loop_
_entity.id
_entity.type
_entity.pdbx_description
1 polymer ?
#
loop_
_entity_poly.entity_id
_entity_poly.type
_entity_poly.pdbx_seq_one_letter_code
_entity_poly.pdbx_strand_id
1 'polypeptide(L)'
;MTNDIKGIQAIQPDLSDIKEVKAELVNVKKRKRRTKKINKLTDGQIRINHVSSEKKRRELERAIFDELVAVVPDLQPQESRSELIIYLKSLSYLSWLYERNERLREEIVTKRVTRSGSSNSGAVEQQNGDLYDLIPKELIWELGNEKNGQ
;
A
#
# COMPACT_ATOMS: atom_id res chain seq x y z
N MET A 1 -55.82 23.57 -25.13
CA MET A 1 -55.04 22.72 -26.05
C MET A 1 -54.04 21.96 -25.21
N THR A 2 -54.33 20.70 -24.93
CA THR A 2 -53.57 19.82 -24.03
C THR A 2 -52.69 18.91 -24.87
N ASN A 3 -51.38 18.98 -24.67
CA ASN A 3 -50.42 18.18 -25.43
C ASN A 3 -50.35 16.75 -24.87
N ASP A 4 -50.46 15.80 -25.81
CA ASP A 4 -50.28 14.37 -25.62
C ASP A 4 -48.88 14.03 -25.13
N ILE A 5 -48.78 13.23 -24.07
CA ILE A 5 -47.57 12.47 -23.72
C ILE A 5 -47.92 10.99 -23.80
N LYS A 6 -47.54 10.37 -24.92
CA LYS A 6 -47.61 8.94 -25.15
C LYS A 6 -46.51 8.22 -24.34
N GLY A 7 -46.94 7.28 -23.52
CA GLY A 7 -46.40 5.92 -23.41
C GLY A 7 -44.97 5.74 -22.89
N ILE A 8 -44.85 5.43 -21.60
CA ILE A 8 -43.77 4.57 -21.09
C ILE A 8 -44.43 3.33 -20.50
N GLN A 9 -44.24 2.19 -21.14
CA GLN A 9 -44.76 0.90 -20.71
C GLN A 9 -43.89 0.39 -19.56
N ALA A 10 -44.47 0.31 -18.35
CA ALA A 10 -43.79 -0.17 -17.16
C ALA A 10 -43.50 -1.68 -17.29
N ILE A 11 -42.22 -2.04 -17.30
CA ILE A 11 -41.76 -3.43 -17.15
C ILE A 11 -41.91 -3.78 -15.67
N GLN A 12 -42.85 -4.67 -15.34
CA GLN A 12 -43.02 -5.20 -13.99
C GLN A 12 -42.01 -6.33 -13.75
N PRO A 13 -41.18 -6.29 -12.70
CA PRO A 13 -40.29 -7.40 -12.36
C PRO A 13 -41.10 -8.57 -11.79
N ASP A 14 -40.83 -9.78 -12.27
CA ASP A 14 -41.44 -11.03 -11.80
C ASP A 14 -41.02 -11.32 -10.34
N LEU A 15 -42.01 -11.52 -9.47
CA LEU A 15 -41.83 -11.72 -8.02
C LEU A 15 -41.68 -13.20 -7.62
N SER A 16 -41.57 -14.11 -8.59
CA SER A 16 -41.41 -15.55 -8.37
C SER A 16 -40.07 -15.88 -7.68
N ASP A 17 -38.98 -15.25 -8.09
CA ASP A 17 -37.63 -15.47 -7.55
C ASP A 17 -37.47 -15.08 -6.07
N ILE A 18 -38.26 -14.12 -5.59
CA ILE A 18 -38.17 -13.59 -4.22
C ILE A 18 -38.69 -14.61 -3.18
N LYS A 19 -39.64 -15.49 -3.58
CA LYS A 19 -40.20 -16.48 -2.66
C LYS A 19 -39.23 -17.63 -2.38
N GLU A 20 -38.42 -18.01 -3.37
CA GLU A 20 -37.48 -19.13 -3.27
C GLU A 20 -36.26 -18.78 -2.41
N VAL A 21 -35.70 -17.57 -2.58
CA VAL A 21 -34.60 -17.04 -1.75
C VAL A 21 -35.01 -16.90 -0.28
N LYS A 22 -36.28 -16.58 -0.02
CA LYS A 22 -36.80 -16.42 1.35
C LYS A 22 -36.89 -17.76 2.09
N ALA A 23 -37.08 -18.87 1.39
CA ALA A 23 -37.14 -20.20 1.98
C ALA A 23 -35.74 -20.73 2.35
N GLU A 24 -34.72 -20.48 1.51
CA GLU A 24 -33.33 -20.87 1.80
C GLU A 24 -32.73 -20.13 3.01
N LEU A 25 -33.07 -18.84 3.20
CA LEU A 25 -32.58 -18.05 4.34
C LEU A 25 -33.11 -18.53 5.70
N VAL A 26 -34.23 -19.25 5.74
CA VAL A 26 -34.86 -19.70 7.00
C VAL A 26 -34.12 -20.91 7.61
N ASN A 27 -33.36 -21.67 6.81
CA ASN A 27 -32.70 -22.90 7.26
C ASN A 27 -31.23 -22.71 7.70
N VAL A 28 -30.66 -21.50 7.57
CA VAL A 28 -29.31 -21.22 8.06
C VAL A 28 -29.35 -20.96 9.57
N LYS A 29 -29.18 -22.05 10.34
CA LYS A 29 -28.63 -22.10 11.71
C LYS A 29 -29.13 -21.01 12.66
N LYS A 30 -29.96 -21.41 13.64
CA LYS A 30 -30.28 -20.65 14.87
C LYS A 30 -29.00 -20.11 15.54
N ARG A 31 -28.51 -18.95 15.09
CA ARG A 31 -27.44 -18.19 15.74
C ARG A 31 -28.00 -17.73 17.08
N LYS A 32 -27.41 -18.20 18.18
CA LYS A 32 -27.72 -17.72 19.54
C LYS A 32 -27.79 -16.20 19.49
N ARG A 33 -28.95 -15.63 19.86
CA ARG A 33 -29.13 -14.18 19.95
C ARG A 33 -28.02 -13.65 20.84
N ARG A 34 -27.12 -12.82 20.28
CA ARG A 34 -26.12 -12.09 21.07
C ARG A 34 -26.89 -11.36 22.17
N THR A 35 -26.72 -11.81 23.42
CA THR A 35 -27.23 -11.09 24.60
C THR A 35 -26.77 -9.64 24.45
N LYS A 36 -27.72 -8.70 24.45
CA LYS A 36 -27.43 -7.27 24.34
C LYS A 36 -26.38 -6.95 25.39
N LYS A 37 -25.16 -6.59 24.95
CA LYS A 37 -24.14 -6.09 25.87
C LYS A 37 -24.79 -4.90 26.57
N ILE A 38 -25.03 -5.02 27.88
CA ILE A 38 -25.38 -3.86 28.71
C ILE A 38 -24.20 -2.91 28.52
N ASN A 39 -24.40 -1.82 27.79
CA ASN A 39 -23.36 -0.82 27.58
C ASN A 39 -23.00 -0.31 28.97
N LYS A 40 -21.82 -0.71 29.48
CA LYS A 40 -21.29 -0.26 30.78
C LYS A 40 -20.92 1.23 30.78
N LEU A 41 -21.02 1.89 29.62
CA LEU A 41 -20.64 3.26 29.39
C LEU A 41 -21.90 4.03 29.00
N THR A 42 -22.17 5.12 29.73
CA THR A 42 -23.21 6.10 29.40
C THR A 42 -22.93 6.75 28.04
N ASP A 43 -23.94 7.28 27.35
CA ASP A 43 -23.76 7.98 26.07
C ASP A 43 -22.68 9.09 26.14
N GLY A 44 -22.65 9.84 27.26
CA GLY A 44 -21.58 10.82 27.52
C GLY A 44 -20.18 10.20 27.61
N GLN A 45 -20.05 9.04 28.25
CA GLN A 45 -18.77 8.33 28.36
C GLN A 45 -18.31 7.75 27.01
N ILE A 46 -19.25 7.27 26.19
CA ILE A 46 -18.97 6.81 24.82
C ILE A 46 -18.46 7.98 23.97
N ARG A 47 -19.11 9.15 24.06
CA ARG A 47 -18.70 10.36 23.33
C ARG A 47 -17.31 10.82 23.74
N ILE A 48 -17.01 10.89 25.03
CA ILE A 48 -15.69 11.25 25.55
C ILE A 48 -14.64 10.25 25.05
N ASN A 49 -14.93 8.95 25.15
CA ASN A 49 -14.00 7.92 24.72
C ASN A 49 -13.74 8.00 23.21
N HIS A 50 -14.78 8.21 22.39
CA HIS A 50 -14.66 8.39 20.95
C HIS A 50 -13.74 9.57 20.60
N VAL A 51 -13.97 10.75 21.18
CA VAL A 51 -13.13 11.94 20.95
C VAL A 51 -11.70 11.69 21.41
N SER A 52 -11.50 11.05 22.56
CA SER A 52 -10.16 10.74 23.07
C SER A 52 -9.40 9.73 22.21
N SER A 53 -10.10 8.69 21.72
CA SER A 53 -9.52 7.66 20.86
C SER A 53 -9.14 8.24 19.50
N GLU A 54 -10.00 9.09 18.93
CA GLU A 54 -9.70 9.76 17.66
C GLU A 54 -8.57 10.79 17.80
N LYS A 55 -8.52 11.52 18.92
CA LYS A 55 -7.40 12.42 19.21
C LYS A 55 -6.08 11.64 19.25
N LYS A 56 -6.03 10.52 19.98
CA LYS A 56 -4.86 9.65 20.04
C LYS A 56 -4.48 9.08 18.67
N ARG A 57 -5.48 8.65 17.87
CA ARG A 57 -5.25 8.16 16.50
C ARG A 57 -4.56 9.23 15.64
N ARG A 58 -5.06 10.47 15.68
CA ARG A 58 -4.48 11.59 14.92
C ARG A 58 -3.12 12.03 15.45
N GLU A 59 -2.85 11.90 16.74
CA GLU A 59 -1.52 12.16 17.31
C GLU A 59 -0.50 11.14 16.80
N LEU A 60 -0.87 9.85 16.76
CA LEU A 60 -0.02 8.81 16.18
C LEU A 60 0.24 9.05 14.69
N GLU A 61 -0.79 9.36 13.93
CA GLU A 61 -0.69 9.68 12.50
C GLU A 61 0.26 10.86 12.25
N ARG A 62 0.17 11.92 13.06
CA ARG A 62 1.10 13.06 12.99
C ARG A 62 2.54 12.66 13.33
N ALA A 63 2.74 11.84 14.35
CA ALA A 63 4.08 11.37 14.72
C ALA A 63 4.74 10.58 13.59
N ILE A 64 3.97 9.78 12.83
CA ILE A 64 4.49 9.06 11.67
C ILE A 64 4.92 10.04 10.57
N PHE A 65 4.14 11.09 10.31
CA PHE A 65 4.52 12.11 9.34
C PHE A 65 5.74 12.92 9.79
N ASP A 66 5.86 13.22 11.08
CA ASP A 66 7.03 13.90 11.65
C ASP A 66 8.29 13.04 11.49
N GLU A 67 8.20 11.72 11.69
CA GLU A 67 9.29 10.78 11.42
C GLU A 67 9.69 10.75 9.94
N LEU A 68 8.70 10.72 9.04
CA LEU A 68 8.95 10.72 7.60
C LEU A 68 9.66 11.99 7.13
N VAL A 69 9.29 13.16 7.68
CA VAL A 69 9.98 14.44 7.42
C VAL A 69 11.42 14.42 7.93
N ALA A 70 11.71 13.73 9.04
CA ALA A 70 13.07 13.61 9.56
C ALA A 70 13.98 12.72 8.67
N VAL A 71 13.41 11.74 7.97
CA VAL A 71 14.17 10.81 7.13
C VAL A 71 14.42 11.36 5.72
N VAL A 72 13.45 12.07 5.14
CA VAL A 72 13.56 12.59 3.77
C VAL A 72 14.26 13.94 3.79
N PRO A 73 15.46 14.08 3.20
CA PRO A 73 16.27 15.31 3.30
C PRO A 73 15.61 16.54 2.64
N ASP A 74 14.76 16.31 1.64
CA ASP A 74 14.08 17.38 0.90
C ASP A 74 12.81 17.90 1.61
N LEU A 75 12.37 17.24 2.69
CA LEU A 75 11.23 17.67 3.50
C LEU A 75 11.68 18.62 4.61
N GLN A 76 11.01 19.76 4.71
CA GLN A 76 11.25 20.72 5.79
C GLN A 76 10.29 20.48 6.96
N PRO A 77 10.67 20.77 8.21
CA PRO A 77 9.79 20.61 9.38
C PRO A 77 8.44 21.34 9.26
N GLN A 78 8.39 22.41 8.49
CA GLN A 78 7.19 23.21 8.20
C GLN A 78 6.18 22.47 7.30
N GLU A 79 6.64 21.49 6.52
CA GLU A 79 5.83 20.71 5.57
C GLU A 79 5.20 19.46 6.19
N SER A 80 5.47 19.18 7.48
CA SER A 80 4.93 18.07 8.28
C SER A 80 3.40 17.97 8.32
N ARG A 81 2.70 19.03 7.89
CA ARG A 81 1.24 19.11 7.88
C ARG A 81 0.62 18.91 6.50
N SER A 82 1.41 18.78 5.45
CA SER A 82 0.94 18.68 4.08
C SER A 82 1.13 17.26 3.54
N GLU A 83 0.16 16.38 3.79
CA GLU A 83 0.19 14.96 3.39
C GLU A 83 0.63 14.76 1.93
N LEU A 84 0.05 15.50 0.99
CA LEU A 84 0.38 15.41 -0.42
C LEU A 84 1.85 15.74 -0.73
N ILE A 85 2.39 16.77 -0.09
CA ILE A 85 3.79 17.20 -0.28
C ILE A 85 4.73 16.14 0.28
N ILE A 86 4.40 15.61 1.47
CA ILE A 86 5.15 14.54 2.11
C ILE A 86 5.20 13.32 1.18
N TYR A 87 4.07 12.87 0.65
CA TYR A 87 4.05 11.72 -0.27
C TYR A 87 4.83 11.98 -1.55
N LEU A 88 4.64 13.13 -2.19
CA LEU A 88 5.30 13.45 -3.45
C LEU A 88 6.83 13.48 -3.29
N LYS A 89 7.32 14.21 -2.29
CA LYS A 89 8.77 14.30 -2.03
C LYS A 89 9.35 12.98 -1.58
N SER A 90 8.62 12.20 -0.78
CA SER A 90 9.06 10.86 -0.37
C SER A 90 9.20 9.91 -1.56
N LEU A 91 8.26 9.95 -2.51
CA LEU A 91 8.33 9.17 -3.75
C LEU A 91 9.52 9.60 -4.62
N SER A 92 9.74 10.90 -4.78
CA SER A 92 10.89 11.43 -5.51
C SER A 92 12.21 10.99 -4.87
N TYR A 93 12.33 11.07 -3.55
CA TYR A 93 13.51 10.64 -2.82
C TYR A 93 13.75 9.13 -2.94
N LEU A 94 12.68 8.33 -2.88
CA LEU A 94 12.77 6.89 -3.07
C LEU A 94 13.25 6.53 -4.49
N SER A 95 12.72 7.20 -5.52
CA SER A 95 13.18 7.03 -6.90
C SER A 95 14.67 7.37 -7.04
N TRP A 96 15.10 8.47 -6.43
CA TRP A 96 16.51 8.87 -6.42
C TRP A 96 17.40 7.85 -5.71
N LEU A 97 16.95 7.28 -4.58
CA LEU A 97 17.69 6.24 -3.86
C LEU A 97 17.89 4.98 -4.71
N TYR A 98 16.86 4.57 -5.45
CA TYR A 98 16.97 3.41 -6.35
C TYR A 98 17.95 3.67 -7.49
N GLU A 99 17.84 4.80 -8.18
CA GLU A 99 18.76 5.18 -9.26
C GLU A 99 20.20 5.31 -8.73
N ARG A 100 20.37 5.92 -7.55
CA ARG A 100 21.67 6.08 -6.93
C ARG A 100 22.29 4.75 -6.52
N ASN A 101 21.50 3.82 -5.98
CA ASN A 101 21.94 2.48 -5.64
C ASN A 101 22.38 1.73 -6.90
N GLU A 102 21.58 1.76 -7.97
CA GLU A 102 21.94 1.10 -9.23
C GLU A 102 23.27 1.61 -9.79
N ARG A 103 23.46 2.93 -9.82
CA ARG A 103 24.74 3.51 -10.26
C ARG A 103 25.92 3.07 -9.38
N LEU A 104 25.72 2.98 -8.06
CA LEU A 104 26.78 2.51 -7.16
C LEU A 104 27.11 1.04 -7.39
N ARG A 105 26.11 0.21 -7.71
CA ARG A 105 26.28 -1.20 -8.08
C ARG A 105 27.14 -1.33 -9.33
N GLU A 106 26.82 -0.57 -10.38
CA GLU A 106 27.62 -0.51 -11.62
C GLU A 106 29.07 -0.05 -11.37
N GLU A 107 29.26 0.99 -10.55
CA GLU A 107 30.59 1.49 -10.18
C GLU A 107 31.41 0.42 -9.44
N ILE A 108 30.80 -0.35 -8.52
CA ILE A 108 31.46 -1.44 -7.78
C ILE A 108 31.90 -2.55 -8.73
N VAL A 109 31.00 -2.97 -9.62
CA VAL A 109 31.28 -3.98 -10.64
C VAL A 109 32.44 -3.55 -11.52
N THR A 110 32.40 -2.33 -12.05
CA THR A 110 33.45 -1.79 -12.92
C THR A 110 34.79 -1.73 -12.20
N LYS A 111 34.83 -1.20 -10.97
CA LYS A 111 36.06 -1.14 -10.15
C LYS A 111 36.62 -2.52 -9.81
N ARG A 112 35.76 -3.53 -9.64
CA ARG A 112 36.19 -4.91 -9.38
C ARG A 112 36.80 -5.54 -10.64
N VAL A 113 36.19 -5.34 -11.81
CA VAL A 113 36.70 -5.83 -13.11
C VAL A 113 38.03 -5.18 -13.48
N THR A 114 38.18 -3.86 -13.28
CA THR A 114 39.47 -3.19 -13.54
C THR A 114 40.57 -3.69 -12.60
N ARG A 115 40.23 -3.96 -11.33
CA ARG A 115 41.17 -4.52 -10.36
C ARG A 115 41.57 -5.96 -10.68
N SER A 116 40.66 -6.81 -11.15
CA SER A 116 40.97 -8.20 -11.53
C SER A 116 41.72 -8.30 -12.87
N GLY A 117 41.41 -7.42 -13.83
CA GLY A 117 42.08 -7.35 -15.13
C GLY A 117 43.55 -6.91 -15.05
N SER A 118 43.94 -6.15 -14.03
CA SER A 118 45.35 -5.78 -13.82
C SER A 118 46.20 -6.91 -13.25
N SER A 119 45.59 -7.98 -12.73
CA SER A 119 46.30 -9.09 -12.06
C SER A 119 46.42 -10.39 -12.87
N ASN A 120 45.68 -10.55 -13.99
CA ASN A 120 45.73 -11.76 -14.81
C ASN A 120 45.87 -11.45 -16.30
N SER A 121 47.11 -11.29 -16.77
CA SER A 121 47.46 -11.42 -18.19
C SER A 121 47.62 -12.90 -18.56
N GLY A 122 46.56 -13.69 -18.42
CA GLY A 122 46.61 -15.11 -18.74
C GLY A 122 45.29 -15.83 -18.45
N ALA A 123 44.56 -16.12 -19.52
CA ALA A 123 43.42 -17.04 -19.60
C ALA A 123 42.16 -16.69 -18.78
N VAL A 124 41.02 -16.59 -19.46
CA VAL A 124 39.99 -17.65 -19.50
C VAL A 124 38.72 -17.09 -20.15
N GLU A 125 38.24 -17.87 -21.12
CA GLU A 125 37.00 -17.74 -21.86
C GLU A 125 35.74 -17.79 -20.97
N GLN A 126 34.73 -17.06 -21.43
CA GLN A 126 33.32 -17.45 -21.45
C GLN A 126 32.79 -18.15 -20.19
N GLN A 127 32.47 -17.37 -19.17
CA GLN A 127 31.32 -17.64 -18.31
C GLN A 127 30.60 -16.31 -18.07
N ASN A 128 29.66 -15.98 -18.95
CA ASN A 128 28.66 -14.92 -18.73
C ASN A 128 27.67 -15.39 -17.65
N GLY A 129 28.18 -15.71 -16.46
CA GLY A 129 27.39 -15.84 -15.24
C GLY A 129 27.18 -14.44 -14.69
N ASP A 130 25.92 -14.12 -14.37
CA ASP A 130 25.42 -12.78 -14.15
C ASP A 130 26.38 -11.89 -13.35
N LEU A 131 26.79 -10.78 -13.98
CA LEU A 131 27.58 -9.71 -13.39
C LEU A 131 26.99 -9.18 -12.06
N TYR A 132 25.70 -9.45 -11.85
CA TYR A 132 24.90 -9.12 -10.67
C TYR A 132 24.95 -10.16 -9.53
N ASP A 133 25.40 -11.40 -9.78
CA ASP A 133 25.56 -12.44 -8.74
C ASP A 133 26.69 -12.11 -7.74
N LEU A 134 27.54 -11.14 -8.10
CA LEU A 134 28.66 -10.67 -7.29
C LEU A 134 28.27 -9.59 -6.27
N ILE A 135 27.03 -9.08 -6.35
CA ILE A 135 26.49 -8.06 -5.45
C ILE A 135 25.68 -8.77 -4.36
N PRO A 136 25.94 -8.51 -3.06
CA PRO A 136 25.11 -9.05 -2.00
C PRO A 136 23.63 -8.78 -2.25
N LYS A 137 22.80 -9.83 -2.22
CA LYS A 137 21.35 -9.74 -2.46
C LYS A 137 20.64 -8.75 -1.53
N GLU A 138 21.20 -8.54 -0.34
CA GLU A 138 20.73 -7.57 0.65
C GLU A 138 20.78 -6.11 0.15
N LEU A 139 21.64 -5.82 -0.82
CA LEU A 139 21.78 -4.48 -1.41
C LEU A 139 20.86 -4.26 -2.62
N ILE A 140 20.15 -5.32 -3.05
CA ILE A 140 19.23 -5.31 -4.16
C ILE A 140 17.83 -5.09 -3.60
N TRP A 141 17.44 -3.83 -3.42
CA TRP A 141 16.05 -3.46 -3.20
C TRP A 141 15.42 -3.13 -4.54
N GLU A 142 14.85 -4.14 -5.19
CA GLU A 142 14.05 -3.95 -6.40
C GLU A 142 12.57 -3.97 -6.03
N LEU A 143 11.82 -3.00 -6.55
CA LEU A 143 10.38 -2.92 -6.38
C LEU A 143 9.73 -4.02 -7.22
N GLY A 144 9.49 -5.19 -6.62
CA GLY A 144 8.62 -6.24 -7.17
C GLY A 144 9.10 -6.85 -8.49
N ASN A 145 10.24 -7.54 -8.47
CA ASN A 145 10.57 -8.58 -9.46
C ASN A 145 10.11 -9.98 -9.00
N GLU A 146 9.20 -10.05 -8.03
CA GLU A 146 8.41 -11.26 -7.79
C GLU A 146 7.40 -11.37 -8.93
N LYS A 147 7.86 -11.96 -10.04
CA LYS A 147 6.97 -12.53 -11.04
C LYS A 147 5.92 -13.34 -10.31
N ASN A 148 4.66 -12.95 -10.46
CA ASN A 148 3.48 -13.72 -10.09
C ASN A 148 3.76 -15.20 -10.38
N GLY A 149 4.03 -15.95 -9.32
CA GLY A 149 4.25 -17.39 -9.38
C GLY A 149 2.91 -18.05 -9.63
N GLN A 150 2.79 -18.62 -10.84
CA GLN A 150 1.89 -19.69 -11.29
C GLN A 150 0.39 -19.59 -10.96
#